data_AF-A0A2K9LWL0-F1
#
_entry.id   AF-A0A2K9LWL0-F1
#
_cell.length_a   1.000
_cell.length_b   1.000
_cell.length_c   1.000
_cell.angle_alpha   90.00
_cell.angle_beta   90.00
_cell.angle_gamma   90.00
#
_symmetry.space_group_name_H-M   'P 1'
#
loop_
_entity.id
_entity.type
_entity.pdbx_description
1 polymer ?
#
loop_
_entity_poly.entity_id
_entity_poly.type
_entity_poly.pdbx_seq_one_letter_code
_entity_poly.pdbx_strand_id
1 'polypeptide(L)'
;MKEYICSNCSKPAELKKINQLNTIIVFCKDCAIKEFNAQHTENNNIECDSCRKPSQYMTVSQLNRIKNLCENCLLKDYKEI
;
A
#
# COMPACT_ATOMS: atom_id res chain seq x y z
N MET A 1 -14.14 -21.63 -2.07
CA MET A 1 -13.83 -20.20 -1.83
C MET A 1 -13.72 -19.53 -3.17
N LYS A 2 -14.39 -18.39 -3.40
CA LYS A 2 -14.09 -17.58 -4.60
C LYS A 2 -12.74 -16.92 -4.37
N GLU A 3 -11.74 -17.29 -5.17
CA GLU A 3 -10.48 -16.56 -5.20
C GLU A 3 -10.77 -15.19 -5.83
N TYR A 4 -10.53 -14.13 -5.07
CA TYR A 4 -10.59 -12.79 -5.61
C TYR A 4 -9.35 -12.57 -6.48
N ILE A 5 -9.54 -12.00 -7.67
CA ILE A 5 -8.46 -11.78 -8.63
C ILE A 5 -8.13 -10.29 -8.63
N CYS A 6 -6.84 -9.98 -8.46
CA CYS A 6 -6.34 -8.61 -8.45
C CYS A 6 -6.71 -7.90 -9.74
N SER A 7 -7.35 -6.73 -9.62
CA SER A 7 -7.83 -5.95 -10.75
C SER A 7 -6.73 -5.45 -11.71
N ASN A 8 -5.46 -5.46 -11.27
CA ASN A 8 -4.34 -4.92 -12.04
C ASN A 8 -3.43 -5.98 -12.69
N CYS A 9 -3.33 -7.18 -12.13
CA CYS A 9 -2.33 -8.16 -12.58
C CYS A 9 -2.82 -9.61 -12.65
N SER A 10 -4.12 -9.86 -12.44
CA SER A 10 -4.74 -11.18 -12.50
C SER A 10 -4.19 -12.24 -11.53
N LYS A 11 -3.35 -11.84 -10.56
CA LYS A 11 -2.89 -12.68 -9.44
C LYS A 11 -3.97 -12.77 -8.35
N PRO A 12 -3.87 -13.72 -7.40
CA PRO A 12 -4.73 -13.73 -6.21
C PRO A 12 -4.70 -12.38 -5.49
N ALA A 13 -5.88 -11.89 -5.11
CA ALA A 13 -6.05 -10.68 -4.32
C ALA A 13 -6.17 -11.02 -2.85
N GLU A 14 -5.57 -10.16 -2.02
CA GLU A 14 -5.56 -10.28 -0.57
C GLU A 14 -6.15 -9.03 0.10
N LEU A 15 -6.23 -7.92 -0.65
CA LEU A 15 -6.63 -6.60 -0.16
C LEU A 15 -7.80 -6.04 -0.95
N LYS A 16 -8.70 -5.33 -0.29
CA LYS A 16 -9.79 -4.55 -0.89
C LYS A 16 -9.76 -3.11 -0.44
N LYS A 17 -10.13 -2.19 -1.33
CA LYS A 17 -10.42 -0.78 -1.00
C LYS A 17 -11.70 -0.33 -1.70
N ILE A 18 -12.30 0.74 -1.16
CA ILE A 18 -13.42 1.42 -1.81
C ILE A 18 -12.84 2.59 -2.60
N ASN A 19 -13.13 2.66 -3.89
CA ASN A 19 -12.69 3.78 -4.73
C ASN A 19 -13.61 5.01 -4.57
N GLN A 20 -13.27 6.10 -5.26
CA GLN A 20 -14.07 7.34 -5.24
C GLN A 20 -15.50 7.17 -5.80
N LEU A 21 -15.76 6.11 -6.56
CA LEU A 21 -17.08 5.77 -7.11
C LEU A 21 -17.87 4.81 -6.21
N ASN A 22 -17.43 4.61 -4.96
CA ASN A 22 -18.03 3.67 -4.00
C ASN A 22 -18.08 2.22 -4.48
N THR A 23 -17.17 1.80 -5.36
CA THR A 23 -17.02 0.40 -5.77
C THR A 23 -15.87 -0.27 -5.02
N ILE A 24 -16.07 -1.54 -4.66
CA ILE A 24 -15.03 -2.37 -4.06
C ILE A 24 -14.10 -2.84 -5.18
N ILE A 25 -12.82 -2.55 -5.03
CA ILE A 25 -11.76 -3.04 -5.92
C ILE A 25 -10.80 -3.90 -5.09
N VAL A 26 -10.35 -5.00 -5.68
CA VAL A 26 -9.47 -5.98 -5.03
C VAL A 26 -8.07 -5.97 -5.64
N PHE A 27 -7.07 -6.11 -4.79
CA PHE A 27 -5.66 -5.98 -5.13
C PHE A 27 -4.84 -7.08 -4.48
N CYS A 28 -3.79 -7.53 -5.17
CA CYS A 28 -2.68 -8.19 -4.49
C CYS A 28 -1.83 -7.13 -3.77
N LYS A 29 -1.03 -7.56 -2.80
CA LYS A 29 -0.17 -6.70 -1.99
C LYS A 29 0.77 -5.84 -2.84
N ASP A 30 1.43 -6.44 -3.83
CA ASP A 30 2.35 -5.73 -4.73
C ASP A 30 1.66 -4.60 -5.50
N CYS A 31 0.45 -4.85 -6.01
CA CYS A 31 -0.31 -3.85 -6.75
C CYS A 31 -0.79 -2.72 -5.85
N ALA A 32 -1.18 -3.02 -4.60
CA ALA A 32 -1.55 -2.01 -3.62
C ALA A 32 -0.37 -1.08 -3.29
N ILE A 33 0.83 -1.64 -3.08
CA ILE A 33 2.05 -0.85 -2.83
C ILE A 33 2.40 0.02 -4.05
N LYS A 34 2.31 -0.55 -5.27
CA LYS A 34 2.58 0.17 -6.52
C LYS A 34 1.67 1.37 -6.74
N GLU A 35 0.41 1.32 -6.30
CA GLU A 35 -0.51 2.47 -6.42
C GLU A 35 -0.01 3.71 -5.65
N PHE A 36 0.79 3.53 -4.61
CA PHE A 36 1.40 4.64 -3.88
C PHE A 36 2.73 5.13 -4.47
N ASN A 37 3.20 4.53 -5.57
CA ASN A 37 4.56 4.74 -6.11
C ASN A 37 5.63 4.65 -5.01
N ALA A 38 5.42 3.75 -4.05
CA ALA A 38 6.30 3.56 -2.93
C ALA A 38 7.57 2.81 -3.35
N GLN A 39 8.73 3.28 -2.91
CA GLN A 39 10.00 2.61 -3.07
C GLN A 39 10.34 1.86 -1.79
N HIS A 40 10.75 0.60 -1.89
CA HIS A 40 11.22 -0.15 -0.73
C HIS A 40 12.56 0.41 -0.26
N THR A 41 12.69 0.67 1.03
CA THR A 41 13.92 1.17 1.65
C THR A 41 14.50 0.10 2.56
N GLU A 42 15.73 -0.33 2.31
CA GLU A 42 16.43 -1.29 3.18
C GLU A 42 17.06 -0.63 4.43
N ASN A 43 16.64 0.59 4.76
CA ASN A 43 17.20 1.35 5.87
C ASN A 43 16.32 1.24 7.12
N ASN A 44 16.67 0.29 7.99
CA ASN A 44 15.98 0.06 9.27
C ASN A 44 16.17 1.19 10.30
N ASN A 45 17.01 2.19 10.02
CA ASN A 45 17.22 3.33 10.92
C ASN A 45 16.22 4.47 10.69
N ILE A 46 15.35 4.35 9.67
CA ILE A 46 14.33 5.35 9.38
C ILE A 46 13.03 4.92 10.05
N GLU A 47 12.44 5.83 10.81
CA GLU A 47 11.13 5.62 11.42
C GLU A 47 10.00 5.97 10.45
N CYS A 48 8.88 5.27 10.60
CA CYS A 48 7.61 5.62 9.97
C CYS A 48 7.10 6.93 10.56
N ASP A 49 6.85 7.91 9.70
CA ASP A 49 6.40 9.26 10.07
C ASP A 49 5.05 9.23 10.81
N SER A 50 4.27 8.17 10.64
CA SER A 50 2.93 8.04 11.24
C SER A 50 2.91 7.32 12.59
N CYS A 51 3.78 6.33 12.81
CA CYS A 51 3.68 5.45 13.98
C CYS A 51 5.00 5.16 14.69
N ARG A 52 6.11 5.76 14.26
CA ARG A 52 7.46 5.62 14.87
C ARG A 52 8.05 4.22 14.86
N LYS A 53 7.39 3.25 14.21
CA LYS A 53 7.96 1.91 13.92
C LYS A 53 8.97 1.99 12.78
N PRO A 54 9.84 0.98 12.58
CA PRO A 54 10.74 0.95 11.42
C PRO A 54 9.98 1.13 10.10
N SER A 55 10.46 2.04 9.27
CA SER A 55 9.96 2.28 7.92
C SER A 55 10.48 1.20 6.97
N GLN A 56 9.64 0.83 5.99
CA GLN A 56 9.99 -0.10 4.92
C GLN A 56 9.85 0.55 3.54
N TYR A 57 9.13 1.67 3.48
CA TYR A 57 8.76 2.32 2.24
C TYR A 57 8.97 3.82 2.31
N MET A 58 9.43 4.37 1.20
CA MET A 58 9.50 5.81 0.96
C MET A 58 8.53 6.17 -0.16
N THR A 59 7.70 7.18 0.07
CA THR A 59 6.80 7.74 -0.94
C THR A 59 7.15 9.19 -1.18
N VAL A 60 6.93 9.66 -2.42
CA VAL A 60 7.05 11.07 -2.77
C VAL A 60 5.66 11.58 -3.12
N SER A 61 5.14 12.50 -2.32
CA SER A 61 3.85 13.14 -2.60
C SER A 61 3.94 14.07 -3.81
N GLN A 62 2.80 14.46 -4.37
CA GLN A 62 2.72 15.43 -5.48
C GLN A 62 3.36 16.80 -5.15
N LEU A 63 3.51 17.13 -3.86
CA LEU A 63 4.20 18.33 -3.39
C LEU A 63 5.71 18.12 -3.14
N ASN A 64 6.29 17.05 -3.71
CA ASN A 64 7.69 16.65 -3.52
C ASN A 64 8.11 16.44 -2.06
N ARG A 65 7.14 16.15 -1.17
CA ARG A 65 7.44 15.77 0.20
C ARG A 65 7.69 14.28 0.27
N ILE A 66 8.84 13.92 0.81
CA ILE A 66 9.19 12.54 1.15
C ILE A 66 8.42 12.15 2.41
N LYS A 67 7.81 10.97 2.38
CA LYS A 67 7.23 10.32 3.57
C LYS A 67 7.78 8.92 3.71
N ASN A 68 8.22 8.58 4.92
CA ASN A 68 8.68 7.25 5.28
C ASN A 68 7.54 6.53 6.01
N LEU A 69 7.17 5.36 5.53
CA LEU A 69 6.03 4.59 6.03
C LEU A 69 6.41 3.13 6.21
N CYS A 70 5.95 2.53 7.31
CA CYS A 70 5.87 1.07 7.40
C CYS A 70 4.72 0.55 6.53
N GLU A 71 4.74 -0.74 6.21
CA GLU A 71 3.72 -1.38 5.36
C GLU A 71 2.28 -1.10 5.83
N ASN A 72 2.02 -1.27 7.14
CA ASN A 72 0.70 -1.06 7.71
C ASN A 72 0.21 0.38 7.55
N CYS A 73 1.11 1.37 7.65
CA CYS A 73 0.75 2.77 7.49
C CYS A 73 0.59 3.15 6.01
N LEU A 74 1.35 2.51 5.11
CA LEU A 74 1.21 2.67 3.66
C LEU A 74 -0.13 2.11 3.18
N LEU A 75 -0.50 0.92 3.64
CA LEU A 75 -1.69 0.19 3.23
C LEU A 75 -2.91 0.42 4.15
N LYS A 76 -2.89 1.46 5.00
CA LYS A 76 -3.93 1.70 6.01
C LYS A 76 -5.36 1.81 5.46
N ASP A 77 -5.49 2.22 4.19
CA ASP A 77 -6.78 2.42 3.52
C ASP A 77 -7.25 1.14 2.79
N TYR A 78 -6.43 0.09 2.79
CA TYR A 78 -6.77 -1.24 2.31
C TYR A 78 -7.21 -2.12 3.48
N LYS A 79 -8.15 -3.02 3.22
CA LYS A 79 -8.61 -4.02 4.17
C LYS A 79 -8.31 -5.41 3.63
N GLU A 80 -7.99 -6.36 4.49
CA GLU A 80 -7.92 -7.76 4.09
C GLU A 80 -9.31 -8.25 3.62
N ILE A 81 -9.32 -9.12 2.61
CA ILE A 81 -10.56 -9.58 1.98
C ILE A 81 -11.31 -10.57 2.84
#